data_AF-A0A2D4JXW4-F1
#
_entry.id   AF-A0A2D4JXW4-F1
#
_cell.length_a   1.000
_cell.length_b   1.000
_cell.length_c   1.000
_cell.angle_alpha   90.00
_cell.angle_beta   90.00
_cell.angle_gamma   90.00
#
_symmetry.space_group_name_H-M   'P 1'
#
loop_
_entity.id
_entity.type
_entity.pdbx_description
1 polymer ?
#
loop_
_entity_poly.entity_id
_entity_poly.type
_entity_poly.pdbx_seq_one_letter_code
_entity_poly.pdbx_strand_id
1 'polypeptide(L)'
;MNAATVYQKIPLEKPFRIPKATMTSNYLLHQFWTFVYHTIPAFLCDGYLRLLGKKPRMMKLFTRLDKTLNLLEYFTSNSWDWSYENTTMLLKELNPKDKALFYFDICQLTWSEYMKDYCLGTKKYLLKEDMAGIPAARQHIRKLKTIQCALKATLLVIIWRIFIARSQMARNVWYFVLSLCYKFLSYIRASSTLRP
;
A
#
# COMPACT_ATOMS: atom_id res chain seq x y z
N MET A 1 6.71 -13.24 9.79
CA MET A 1 5.67 -12.69 8.89
C MET A 1 5.10 -11.45 9.56
N ASN A 2 5.18 -10.29 8.91
CA ASN A 2 4.53 -9.06 9.40
C ASN A 2 3.13 -8.92 8.76
N ALA A 3 2.26 -8.08 9.31
CA ALA A 3 0.88 -7.90 8.82
C ALA A 3 0.81 -7.64 7.30
N ALA A 4 1.76 -6.87 6.76
CA ALA A 4 1.84 -6.58 5.33
C ALA A 4 2.00 -7.85 4.48
N THR A 5 2.87 -8.78 4.89
CA THR A 5 3.04 -10.07 4.20
C THR A 5 1.81 -10.98 4.31
N VAL A 6 1.05 -10.88 5.42
CA VAL A 6 -0.20 -11.63 5.58
C VAL A 6 -1.24 -11.12 4.59
N TYR A 7 -1.49 -9.82 4.53
CA TYR A 7 -2.49 -9.23 3.62
C TYR A 7 -2.12 -9.33 2.15
N GLN A 8 -0.84 -9.51 1.80
CA GLN A 8 -0.45 -9.87 0.44
C GLN A 8 -0.89 -11.30 0.06
N LYS A 9 -0.80 -12.25 0.99
CA LYS A 9 -1.22 -13.63 0.78
C LYS A 9 -2.74 -13.79 0.91
N ILE A 10 -3.35 -13.07 1.85
CA ILE A 10 -4.76 -13.16 2.22
C ILE A 10 -5.35 -11.74 2.20
N PRO A 11 -5.65 -11.20 1.01
CA PRO A 11 -6.18 -9.85 0.89
C PRO A 11 -7.62 -9.74 1.40
N LEU A 12 -7.99 -8.51 1.79
CA LEU A 12 -9.38 -8.13 2.04
C LEU A 12 -10.17 -8.14 0.72
N GLU A 13 -11.49 -8.39 0.81
CA GLU A 13 -12.30 -8.62 -0.40
C GLU A 13 -12.51 -7.37 -1.23
N LYS A 14 -12.78 -6.22 -0.60
CA LYS A 14 -13.22 -5.00 -1.29
C LYS A 14 -12.40 -3.74 -0.95
N PRO A 15 -11.06 -3.78 -0.97
CA PRO A 15 -10.26 -2.57 -0.82
C PRO A 15 -10.49 -1.63 -2.01
N PHE A 16 -10.68 -0.35 -1.72
CA PHE A 16 -10.75 0.70 -2.75
C PHE A 16 -9.39 0.93 -3.43
N ARG A 17 -8.31 0.90 -2.63
CA ARG A 17 -6.91 1.00 -3.08
C ARG A 17 -6.09 -0.04 -2.33
N ILE A 18 -4.96 -0.44 -2.92
CA ILE A 18 -4.01 -1.32 -2.24
C ILE A 18 -3.59 -0.66 -0.92
N PRO A 19 -3.81 -1.32 0.23
CA PRO A 19 -3.48 -0.76 1.53
C PRO A 19 -1.96 -0.59 1.63
N LYS A 20 -1.52 0.62 1.97
CA LYS A 20 -0.13 0.95 2.26
C LYS A 20 -0.13 1.91 3.44
N ALA A 21 0.53 1.51 4.53
CA ALA A 21 0.75 2.35 5.68
C ALA A 21 2.21 2.82 5.68
N THR A 22 2.41 4.12 5.88
CA THR A 22 3.73 4.74 6.00
C THR A 22 3.65 5.77 7.11
N MET A 23 4.57 5.71 8.05
CA MET A 23 4.66 6.68 9.14
C MET A 23 5.79 7.67 8.86
N THR A 24 5.61 8.93 9.27
CA THR A 24 6.59 9.99 9.11
C THR A 24 6.51 10.91 10.32
N SER A 25 7.66 11.38 10.79
CA SER A 25 7.75 12.35 11.90
C SER A 25 7.65 13.80 11.41
N ASN A 26 7.72 14.04 10.09
CA ASN A 26 7.66 15.39 9.54
C ASN A 26 6.20 15.78 9.23
N TYR A 27 5.69 16.75 9.97
CA TYR A 27 4.32 17.25 9.86
C TYR A 27 3.99 17.80 8.47
N LEU A 28 4.86 18.62 7.89
CA LEU A 28 4.62 19.22 6.57
C LEU A 28 4.61 18.15 5.47
N LEU A 29 5.52 17.18 5.57
CA LEU A 29 5.56 16.05 4.65
C LEU A 29 4.31 15.17 4.79
N HIS A 30 3.84 14.95 6.01
CA HIS A 30 2.59 14.24 6.29
C HIS A 30 1.40 14.97 5.63
N GLN A 31 1.23 16.26 5.88
CA GLN A 31 0.16 17.06 5.27
C GLN A 31 0.20 17.04 3.75
N PHE A 32 1.40 17.20 3.16
CA PHE A 32 1.56 17.14 1.71
C PHE A 32 1.09 15.79 1.14
N TRP A 33 1.54 14.68 1.73
CA TRP A 33 1.12 13.36 1.28
C TRP A 33 -0.36 13.10 1.54
N THR A 34 -0.92 13.57 2.65
CA THR A 34 -2.35 13.46 2.94
C THR A 34 -3.18 14.24 1.93
N PHE A 35 -2.74 15.43 1.54
CA PHE A 35 -3.40 16.20 0.49
C PHE A 35 -3.35 15.48 -0.86
N VAL A 36 -2.15 15.05 -1.29
CA VAL A 36 -1.93 14.45 -2.60
C VAL A 36 -2.55 13.05 -2.74
N TYR A 37 -2.42 12.17 -1.73
CA TYR A 37 -2.85 10.78 -1.83
C TYR A 37 -4.23 10.48 -1.25
N HIS A 38 -4.76 11.33 -0.37
CA HIS A 38 -6.08 11.14 0.23
C HIS A 38 -7.08 12.19 -0.25
N THR A 39 -6.76 13.48 -0.11
CA THR A 39 -7.72 14.57 -0.37
C THR A 39 -8.06 14.72 -1.85
N ILE A 40 -7.05 14.88 -2.73
CA ILE A 40 -7.27 15.05 -4.17
C ILE A 40 -8.06 13.86 -4.77
N PRO A 41 -7.65 12.59 -4.55
CA PRO A 41 -8.39 11.46 -5.12
C PRO A 41 -9.82 11.34 -4.57
N ALA A 42 -10.03 11.66 -3.29
CA ALA A 42 -11.35 11.63 -2.69
C ALA A 42 -12.28 12.67 -3.32
N PHE A 43 -11.77 13.89 -3.51
CA PHE A 43 -12.51 14.97 -4.16
C PHE A 43 -12.88 14.64 -5.60
N LEU A 44 -11.92 14.12 -6.40
CA LEU A 44 -12.17 13.69 -7.78
C LEU A 44 -13.21 12.56 -7.86
N CYS A 45 -13.13 11.57 -6.96
CA CYS A 45 -14.11 10.48 -6.90
C CYS A 45 -15.51 10.99 -6.58
N ASP A 46 -15.64 11.90 -5.61
CA ASP A 46 -16.92 12.48 -5.23
C ASP A 46 -17.49 13.39 -6.32
N GLY A 47 -16.63 14.14 -7.02
CA GLY A 47 -17.02 14.91 -8.21
C GLY A 47 -17.58 13.99 -9.31
N TYR A 48 -16.88 12.90 -9.62
CA TYR A 48 -17.35 11.90 -10.59
C TYR A 48 -18.69 11.26 -10.17
N LEU A 49 -18.85 10.91 -8.89
CA LEU A 49 -20.13 10.38 -8.39
C LEU A 49 -21.27 11.39 -8.55
N ARG A 50 -21.03 12.67 -8.25
CA ARG A 50 -22.03 13.73 -8.42
C ARG A 50 -22.44 13.91 -9.88
N LEU A 51 -21.50 13.84 -10.82
CA LEU A 51 -21.79 13.89 -12.26
C LEU A 51 -22.69 12.72 -12.72
N LEU A 52 -22.58 11.56 -12.06
CA LEU A 52 -23.46 10.41 -12.28
C LEU A 52 -24.78 10.46 -11.48
N GLY A 53 -25.10 11.59 -10.84
CA GLY A 53 -26.27 11.72 -9.96
C GLY A 53 -26.18 10.89 -8.67
N LYS A 54 -24.99 10.39 -8.32
CA LYS A 54 -24.77 9.57 -7.12
C LYS A 54 -24.28 10.42 -5.96
N LYS A 55 -24.61 9.98 -4.74
CA LYS A 55 -24.20 10.66 -3.50
C LYS A 55 -22.68 10.56 -3.30
N PRO A 56 -21.98 11.68 -3.04
CA PRO A 56 -20.56 11.68 -2.67
C PRO A 56 -20.36 10.98 -1.32
N ARG A 57 -19.27 10.22 -1.18
CA ARG A 57 -18.98 9.41 0.01
C ARG A 57 -17.51 9.38 0.41
N MET A 58 -16.59 9.62 -0.52
CA MET A 58 -15.17 9.37 -0.33
C MET A 58 -14.55 10.39 0.61
N MET A 59 -14.89 11.68 0.48
CA MET A 59 -14.38 12.72 1.37
C MET A 59 -14.80 12.45 2.81
N LYS A 60 -16.08 12.11 3.03
CA LYS A 60 -16.61 11.76 4.37
C LYS A 60 -15.86 10.58 5.00
N LEU A 61 -15.47 9.59 4.20
CA LEU A 61 -14.68 8.45 4.66
C LEU A 61 -13.28 8.88 5.08
N PHE A 62 -12.57 9.65 4.25
CA PHE A 62 -11.23 10.11 4.59
C PHE A 62 -11.20 11.10 5.76
N THR A 63 -12.18 11.98 5.90
CA THR A 63 -12.29 12.86 7.08
C THR A 63 -12.47 12.07 8.38
N ARG A 64 -13.20 10.95 8.34
CA ARG A 64 -13.32 10.07 9.52
C ARG A 64 -12.01 9.37 9.82
N LEU A 65 -11.34 8.83 8.80
CA LEU A 65 -10.03 8.20 8.96
C LEU A 65 -9.00 9.18 9.52
N ASP A 66 -8.94 10.40 9.01
CA ASP A 66 -8.03 11.45 9.46
C ASP A 66 -8.24 11.77 10.95
N LYS A 67 -9.50 11.96 11.37
CA LYS A 67 -9.84 12.14 12.80
C LYS A 67 -9.38 10.97 13.65
N THR A 68 -9.58 9.73 13.20
CA THR A 68 -9.12 8.54 13.94
C THR A 68 -7.60 8.50 14.03
N LEU A 69 -6.89 8.82 12.94
CA LEU A 69 -5.42 8.85 12.94
C LEU A 69 -4.87 9.95 13.86
N ASN A 70 -5.47 11.15 13.87
CA ASN A 70 -5.08 12.23 14.78
C ASN A 70 -5.27 11.84 16.26
N LEU A 71 -6.31 11.07 16.58
CA LEU A 71 -6.51 10.54 17.94
C LEU A 71 -5.45 9.48 18.30
N LEU A 72 -5.02 8.67 17.32
CA LEU A 72 -4.00 7.64 17.53
C LEU A 72 -2.58 8.21 17.56
N GLU A 73 -2.35 9.38 16.98
CA GLU A 73 -1.03 9.99 16.80
C GLU A 73 -0.24 10.04 18.11
N TYR A 74 -0.87 10.47 19.21
CA TYR A 74 -0.23 10.52 20.52
C TYR A 74 0.32 9.16 20.97
N PHE A 75 -0.42 8.07 20.71
CA PHE A 75 -0.02 6.73 21.11
C PHE A 75 1.03 6.14 20.16
N THR A 76 0.95 6.47 18.88
CA THR A 76 1.81 5.85 17.85
C THR A 76 3.11 6.62 17.58
N SER A 77 3.17 7.90 17.90
CA SER A 77 4.31 8.78 17.58
C SER A 77 5.26 9.03 18.75
N ASN A 78 4.88 8.62 19.97
CA ASN A 78 5.72 8.71 21.14
C ASN A 78 6.35 7.35 21.50
N SER A 79 7.56 7.39 22.07
CA SER A 79 8.18 6.23 22.70
C SER A 79 7.63 6.05 24.11
N TRP A 80 7.42 4.79 24.49
CA TRP A 80 6.87 4.43 25.78
C TRP A 80 7.79 3.41 26.45
N ASP A 81 8.31 3.78 27.61
CA ASP A 81 9.07 2.86 28.46
C ASP A 81 8.12 2.22 29.46
N TRP A 82 7.88 0.92 29.29
CA TRP A 82 7.03 0.14 30.17
C TRP A 82 7.89 -0.71 31.09
N SER A 83 7.78 -0.50 32.40
CA SER A 83 8.37 -1.44 33.37
C SER A 83 7.58 -2.74 33.38
N TYR A 84 8.27 -3.86 33.25
CA TYR A 84 7.71 -5.21 33.28
C TYR A 84 8.33 -6.06 34.41
N GLU A 85 8.95 -5.41 35.39
CA GLU A 85 9.65 -6.04 36.52
C GLU A 85 8.70 -6.90 37.36
N ASN A 86 7.52 -6.37 37.70
CA ASN A 86 6.51 -7.10 38.47
C ASN A 86 6.02 -8.36 37.74
N THR A 87 5.78 -8.28 36.43
CA THR A 87 5.38 -9.43 35.61
C THR A 87 6.47 -10.49 35.57
N THR A 88 7.73 -10.07 35.48
CA THR A 88 8.89 -10.97 35.47
C THR A 88 9.08 -11.63 36.83
N MET A 89 8.92 -10.87 37.92
CA MET A 89 8.99 -11.39 39.28
C MET A 89 7.88 -12.41 39.52
N LEU A 90 6.64 -12.08 39.17
CA LEU A 90 5.49 -12.98 39.26
C LEU A 90 5.74 -14.28 38.48
N LEU A 91 6.25 -14.16 37.24
CA LEU A 91 6.58 -15.32 36.43
C LEU A 91 7.65 -16.19 37.11
N LYS A 92 8.63 -15.63 37.83
CA LYS A 92 9.63 -16.43 38.55
C LYS A 92 9.03 -17.19 39.72
N GLU A 93 8.19 -16.52 40.51
CA GLU A 93 7.55 -17.07 41.72
C GLU A 93 6.51 -18.17 41.44
N LEU A 94 5.90 -18.19 40.25
CA LEU A 94 4.91 -19.22 39.91
C LEU A 94 5.53 -20.63 39.90
N ASN A 95 4.80 -21.58 40.48
CA ASN A 95 5.15 -22.98 40.38
C ASN A 95 4.97 -23.50 38.93
N PRO A 96 5.55 -24.67 38.57
CA PRO A 96 5.45 -25.20 37.21
C PRO A 96 4.02 -25.49 36.72
N LYS A 97 3.08 -25.83 37.63
CA LYS A 97 1.69 -26.09 37.26
C LYS A 97 0.99 -24.80 36.85
N ASP A 98 1.15 -23.73 37.62
CA ASP A 98 0.53 -22.44 37.33
C ASP A 98 1.16 -21.76 36.12
N LYS A 99 2.48 -21.92 35.92
CA LYS A 99 3.15 -21.49 34.67
C LYS A 99 2.56 -22.15 33.43
N ALA A 100 2.20 -23.44 33.52
CA ALA A 100 1.58 -24.16 32.42
C ALA A 100 0.10 -23.77 32.23
N LEU A 101 -0.59 -23.36 33.31
CA LEU A 101 -1.99 -22.94 33.25
C LEU A 101 -2.16 -21.52 32.71
N PHE A 102 -1.26 -20.60 33.10
CA PHE A 102 -1.34 -19.17 32.79
C PHE A 102 -0.28 -18.76 31.77
N TYR A 103 -0.69 -18.65 30.50
CA TYR A 103 0.17 -18.17 29.42
C TYR A 103 0.22 -16.63 29.37
N PHE A 104 1.15 -16.05 30.13
CA PHE A 104 1.42 -14.60 30.07
C PHE A 104 2.90 -14.24 29.85
N ASP A 105 3.75 -15.24 29.57
CA ASP A 105 5.11 -15.02 29.10
C ASP A 105 5.11 -14.66 27.60
N ILE A 106 5.29 -13.37 27.32
CA ILE A 106 5.27 -12.82 25.97
C ILE A 106 6.51 -13.29 25.16
N CYS A 107 7.61 -13.67 25.82
CA CYS A 107 8.83 -14.11 25.16
C CYS A 107 8.65 -15.44 24.41
N GLN A 108 7.67 -16.26 24.82
CA GLN A 108 7.33 -17.51 24.15
C GLN A 108 6.47 -17.30 22.90
N LEU A 109 5.95 -16.09 22.69
CA LEU A 109 5.06 -15.81 21.57
C LEU A 109 5.84 -15.72 20.26
N THR A 110 5.48 -16.59 19.31
CA THR A 110 5.93 -16.46 17.93
C THR A 110 5.12 -15.35 17.24
N TRP A 111 5.65 -14.12 17.25
CA TRP A 111 5.00 -12.93 16.68
C TRP A 111 4.49 -13.10 15.25
N SER A 112 5.16 -13.92 14.44
CA SER A 112 4.77 -14.16 13.05
C SER A 112 3.46 -14.96 12.92
N GLU A 113 3.24 -15.93 13.80
CA GLU A 113 2.04 -16.76 13.86
C GLU A 113 0.90 -15.95 14.49
N TYR A 114 1.19 -15.27 15.60
CA TYR A 114 0.26 -14.36 16.24
C TYR A 114 -0.30 -13.33 15.25
N MET A 115 0.56 -12.65 14.49
CA MET A 115 0.12 -11.66 13.51
C MET A 115 -0.69 -12.27 12.36
N LYS A 116 -0.40 -13.51 11.97
CA LYS A 116 -1.17 -14.23 10.96
C LYS A 116 -2.58 -14.53 11.47
N ASP A 117 -2.69 -15.09 12.67
CA ASP A 117 -3.96 -15.46 13.28
C ASP A 117 -4.79 -14.22 13.62
N TYR A 118 -4.15 -13.15 14.08
CA TYR A 118 -4.77 -11.84 14.26
C TYR A 118 -5.42 -11.31 12.97
N CYS A 119 -4.68 -11.33 11.84
CA CYS A 119 -5.21 -10.86 10.56
C CYS A 119 -6.35 -11.77 10.06
N LEU A 120 -6.23 -13.09 10.23
CA LEU A 120 -7.27 -14.06 9.86
C LEU A 120 -8.54 -13.88 10.70
N GLY A 121 -8.38 -13.74 12.01
CA GLY A 121 -9.48 -13.50 12.94
C GLY A 121 -10.18 -12.17 12.65
N THR A 122 -9.41 -11.12 12.36
CA THR A 122 -9.95 -9.82 11.94
C THR A 122 -10.78 -9.96 10.66
N LYS A 123 -10.27 -10.64 9.63
CA LYS A 123 -10.99 -10.86 8.38
C LYS A 123 -12.30 -11.64 8.60
N LYS A 124 -12.25 -12.75 9.33
CA LYS A 124 -13.39 -13.66 9.51
C LYS A 124 -14.44 -13.11 10.49
N TYR A 125 -14.02 -12.59 11.64
CA TYR A 125 -14.93 -12.27 12.74
C TYR A 125 -15.28 -10.78 12.79
N LEU A 126 -14.31 -9.89 12.62
CA LEU A 126 -14.56 -8.44 12.67
C LEU A 126 -15.16 -7.93 11.36
N LEU A 127 -14.53 -8.29 10.23
CA LEU A 127 -14.97 -7.85 8.90
C LEU A 127 -16.04 -8.75 8.28
N LYS A 128 -16.27 -9.93 8.87
CA LYS A 128 -17.27 -10.91 8.41
C LYS A 128 -17.09 -11.30 6.93
N GLU A 129 -15.83 -11.36 6.48
CA GLU A 129 -15.48 -11.77 5.11
C GLU A 129 -15.34 -13.30 5.03
N ASP A 130 -15.66 -13.87 3.86
CA ASP A 130 -15.58 -15.32 3.64
C ASP A 130 -14.15 -15.73 3.26
N MET A 131 -13.68 -16.81 3.88
CA MET A 131 -12.38 -17.40 3.57
C MET A 131 -12.37 -18.06 2.19
N ALA A 132 -13.51 -18.51 1.67
CA ALA A 132 -13.62 -18.99 0.30
C ALA A 132 -13.42 -17.87 -0.75
N GLY A 133 -13.62 -16.60 -0.36
CA GLY A 133 -13.46 -15.42 -1.22
C GLY A 133 -12.01 -15.00 -1.53
N ILE A 134 -11.01 -15.65 -0.92
CA ILE A 134 -9.59 -15.30 -1.08
C ILE A 134 -9.11 -15.29 -2.55
N PRO A 135 -9.45 -16.27 -3.41
CA PRO A 135 -9.05 -16.25 -4.81
C PRO A 135 -9.57 -15.02 -5.56
N ALA A 136 -10.83 -14.65 -5.34
CA ALA A 136 -11.44 -13.47 -5.94
C ALA A 136 -10.80 -12.17 -5.42
N ALA A 137 -10.54 -12.08 -4.12
CA ALA A 137 -9.83 -10.95 -3.51
C ALA A 137 -8.41 -10.78 -4.10
N ARG A 138 -7.69 -11.88 -4.36
CA ARG A 138 -6.37 -11.83 -5.03
C ARG A 138 -6.49 -11.30 -6.47
N GLN A 139 -7.50 -11.70 -7.22
CA GLN A 139 -7.74 -11.16 -8.56
C GLN A 139 -8.05 -9.66 -8.52
N HIS A 140 -8.85 -9.21 -7.56
CA HIS A 140 -9.14 -7.79 -7.36
C HIS A 140 -7.87 -6.99 -7.07
N ILE A 141 -7.01 -7.46 -6.17
CA ILE A 141 -5.71 -6.83 -5.91
C ILE A 141 -4.83 -6.80 -7.16
N ARG A 142 -4.80 -7.86 -7.97
CA ARG A 142 -4.05 -7.87 -9.24
C ARG A 142 -4.56 -6.79 -10.20
N LYS A 143 -5.88 -6.65 -10.36
CA LYS A 143 -6.49 -5.58 -11.16
C LYS A 143 -6.08 -4.19 -10.66
N LEU A 144 -6.13 -3.96 -9.34
CA LEU A 144 -5.68 -2.71 -8.74
C LEU A 144 -4.18 -2.43 -9.00
N LYS A 145 -3.32 -3.46 -8.97
CA LYS A 145 -1.89 -3.33 -9.31
C LYS A 145 -1.72 -2.93 -10.78
N THR A 146 -2.47 -3.56 -11.69
CA THR A 146 -2.45 -3.22 -13.11
C THR A 146 -2.87 -1.78 -13.35
N ILE A 147 -3.98 -1.35 -12.73
CA ILE A 147 -4.46 0.04 -12.80
C ILE A 147 -3.40 1.00 -12.27
N GLN A 148 -2.81 0.72 -11.12
CA GLN A 148 -1.76 1.57 -10.55
C GLN A 148 -0.53 1.66 -11.46
N CYS A 149 -0.13 0.55 -12.08
CA CYS A 149 0.98 0.52 -13.03
C CYS A 149 0.65 1.36 -14.28
N ALA A 150 -0.53 1.17 -14.84
CA ALA A 150 -1.00 1.93 -16.00
C ALA A 150 -1.04 3.43 -15.69
N LEU A 151 -1.61 3.85 -14.55
CA LEU A 151 -1.66 5.25 -14.14
C LEU A 151 -0.26 5.88 -14.00
N LYS A 152 0.70 5.15 -13.42
CA LYS A 152 2.09 5.62 -13.33
C LYS A 152 2.74 5.73 -14.71
N ALA A 153 2.54 4.75 -15.57
CA ALA A 153 3.05 4.77 -16.94
C ALA A 153 2.47 5.95 -17.73
N THR A 154 1.16 6.19 -17.65
CA THR A 154 0.51 7.33 -18.32
C THR A 154 1.03 8.67 -17.79
N LEU A 155 1.21 8.81 -16.47
CA LEU A 155 1.79 10.02 -15.89
C LEU A 155 3.23 10.26 -16.36
N LEU A 156 4.06 9.20 -16.41
CA LEU A 156 5.42 9.29 -16.93
C LEU A 156 5.44 9.71 -18.40
N VAL A 157 4.56 9.15 -19.23
CA VAL A 157 4.45 9.54 -20.64
C VAL A 157 4.02 11.00 -20.79
N ILE A 158 3.06 11.48 -20.00
CA ILE A 158 2.61 12.88 -20.01
C ILE A 158 3.76 13.81 -19.61
N ILE A 159 4.47 13.51 -18.52
CA ILE A 159 5.62 14.29 -18.06
C ILE A 159 6.70 14.34 -19.15
N TRP A 160 7.03 13.19 -19.74
CA TRP A 160 8.00 13.07 -20.82
C TRP A 160 7.61 13.90 -22.05
N ARG A 161 6.34 13.84 -22.46
CA ARG A 161 5.81 14.63 -23.59
C ARG A 161 5.91 16.13 -23.32
N ILE A 162 5.55 16.58 -22.12
CA ILE A 162 5.65 18.00 -21.72
C ILE A 162 7.12 18.44 -21.72
N PHE A 163 8.02 17.61 -21.18
CA PHE A 163 9.46 17.92 -21.12
C PHE A 163 10.07 18.10 -22.52
N ILE A 164 9.81 17.18 -23.46
CA ILE A 164 10.24 17.30 -24.85
C ILE A 164 9.58 18.51 -25.54
N ALA A 165 8.30 18.76 -25.30
CA ALA A 165 7.62 19.91 -25.90
C ALA A 165 8.20 21.26 -25.43
N ARG A 166 8.75 21.33 -24.22
CA ARG A 166 9.33 22.55 -23.65
C ARG A 166 10.82 22.74 -23.93
N SER A 167 11.57 21.65 -24.17
CA SER A 167 13.03 21.72 -24.40
C SER A 167 13.42 21.41 -25.84
N GLN A 168 13.95 22.41 -26.55
CA GLN A 168 14.49 22.23 -27.91
C GLN A 168 15.66 21.23 -27.94
N MET A 169 16.52 21.28 -26.92
CA MET A 169 17.64 20.34 -26.77
C MET A 169 17.13 18.90 -26.60
N ALA A 170 16.10 18.69 -25.77
CA ALA A 170 15.50 17.37 -25.56
C ALA A 170 14.86 16.82 -26.84
N ARG A 171 14.20 17.66 -27.65
CA ARG A 171 13.69 17.26 -28.99
C ARG A 171 14.81 16.78 -29.89
N ASN A 172 15.88 17.57 -29.99
CA ASN A 172 17.00 17.26 -30.89
C ASN A 172 17.67 15.94 -30.50
N VAL A 173 17.93 15.73 -29.19
CA VAL A 173 18.47 14.47 -28.67
C VAL A 173 17.51 13.31 -28.94
N TRP A 174 16.20 13.50 -28.73
CA TRP A 174 15.19 12.47 -28.99
C TRP A 174 15.14 12.05 -30.46
N TYR A 175 15.13 13.00 -31.40
CA TYR A 175 15.16 12.69 -32.83
C TYR A 175 16.48 12.01 -33.24
N PHE A 176 17.61 12.42 -32.66
CA PHE A 176 18.89 11.77 -32.89
C PHE A 176 18.85 10.29 -32.45
N VAL A 177 18.36 10.00 -31.24
CA VAL A 177 18.22 8.63 -30.73
C VAL A 177 17.26 7.81 -31.60
N LEU A 178 16.11 8.34 -31.97
CA LEU A 178 15.17 7.67 -32.89
C LEU A 178 15.83 7.34 -34.24
N SER A 179 16.66 8.24 -34.76
CA SER A 179 17.38 8.03 -36.01
C SER A 179 18.42 6.90 -35.90
N LEU A 180 19.10 6.78 -34.76
CA LEU A 180 20.03 5.69 -34.49
C LEU A 180 19.29 4.35 -34.35
N CYS A 181 18.19 4.31 -33.61
CA CYS A 181 17.37 3.11 -33.47
C CYS A 181 16.81 2.65 -34.83
N TYR A 182 16.32 3.58 -35.65
CA TYR A 182 15.85 3.27 -37.00
C TYR A 182 16.96 2.68 -37.87
N LYS A 183 18.15 3.32 -37.89
CA LYS A 183 19.32 2.83 -38.64
C LYS A 183 19.76 1.44 -38.17
N PHE A 184 19.77 1.20 -36.87
CA PHE A 184 20.12 -0.09 -36.28
C PHE A 184 19.10 -1.18 -36.64
N LEU A 185 17.79 -0.90 -36.54
CA LEU A 185 16.73 -1.82 -36.95
C LEU A 185 16.78 -2.10 -38.46
N SER A 186 17.03 -1.09 -39.29
CA SER A 186 17.22 -1.29 -40.73
C SER A 186 18.45 -2.13 -41.05
N TYR A 187 19.53 -1.98 -40.29
CA TYR A 187 20.75 -2.78 -40.44
C TYR A 187 20.52 -4.24 -40.07
N ILE A 188 19.86 -4.52 -38.94
CA ILE A 188 19.49 -5.89 -38.56
C ILE A 188 18.58 -6.52 -39.61
N ARG A 189 17.56 -5.79 -40.08
CA ARG A 189 16.65 -6.27 -41.13
C ARG A 189 17.42 -6.60 -42.43
N ALA A 190 18.30 -5.72 -42.89
CA ALA A 190 19.11 -5.94 -44.07
C ALA A 190 20.11 -7.11 -43.91
N SER A 191 20.67 -7.29 -42.72
CA SER A 191 21.57 -8.43 -42.42
C SER A 191 20.81 -9.76 -42.35
N SER A 192 19.57 -9.77 -41.86
CA SER A 192 18.72 -10.98 -41.82
C SER A 192 18.29 -11.46 -43.20
N THR A 193 18.14 -10.55 -44.18
CA THR A 193 17.83 -10.88 -45.58
C THR A 193 19.04 -11.37 -46.38
N LEU A 194 20.25 -11.29 -45.82
CA LEU A 194 21.52 -11.67 -46.48
C LEU A 194 22.15 -12.97 -45.93
N ARG A 195 21.49 -13.66 -44.97
CA ARG A 195 21.90 -15.02 -44.58
C ARG A 195 21.16 -16.05 -45.46
N PRO A 196 21.87 -16.87 -46.24
CA PRO A 196 21.27 -17.98 -46.99
C PRO A 196 20.76 -19.09 -46.06
#